data_AF-A0A520ELV0-F1
#
_entry.id   AF-A0A520ELV0-F1
#
_cell.length_a   1.000
_cell.length_b   1.000
_cell.length_c   1.000
_cell.angle_alpha   90.00
_cell.angle_beta   90.00
_cell.angle_gamma   90.00
#
_symmetry.space_group_name_H-M   'P 1'
#
loop_
_entity.id
_entity.type
_entity.pdbx_description
1 polymer ?
#
loop_
_entity_poly.entity_id
_entity_poly.type
_entity_poly.pdbx_seq_one_letter_code
_entity_poly.pdbx_strand_id
1 'polypeptide(L)'
;LRTTPDHGTGYGPLRYLNPHTATQLRNLPQPQITLNYLGRFDYPAATPDTGWIPVEGVDLGPPPSNLAAPAVLGIDAATIVTGGTEHLTATWSYVTGVLSAADVAELTDLWTSALTAIADHTSRPGAGRLTPSDLDLVHLDQPALDTLHHDYPTLTDVWPLTPLQAGLLFHAELGDPAADAYLVQLVLDISGPLDADRLRDAAHILLERHPNLGAAFTHTADGTPVQVVTTTPLAWAHHDVTTAHHPAAVLDNLLAADRAAPIDPAEPPLLRFTLVTTGPDDHHLVLTNHHLILDGWSTPLLLHELLHLYEHHADPGALPPVLPYRDFLEWLGTRDISASVAAWGQVLDGVEEPTQLVPGLDPHREPGPCSERVASLTAEQTDALRALTRTHDLTLHTIINTAWALVLATHTGTTDITFGTTVSGRPP
;
A
#
# COMPACT_ATOMS: atom_id res chain seq x y z
N LEU A 1 23.26 -4.53 -1.17
CA LEU A 1 23.44 -3.53 -0.09
C LEU A 1 22.19 -3.39 0.76
N ARG A 2 21.00 -3.18 0.16
CA ARG A 2 19.73 -3.10 0.91
C ARG A 2 19.34 -4.41 1.62
N THR A 3 19.66 -5.56 1.01
CA THR A 3 19.42 -6.89 1.59
C THR A 3 20.45 -7.32 2.64
N THR A 4 21.49 -6.52 2.88
CA THR A 4 22.49 -6.84 3.91
C THR A 4 21.92 -6.49 5.28
N PRO A 5 21.87 -7.43 6.26
CA PRO A 5 21.36 -7.15 7.60
C PRO A 5 22.06 -5.93 8.22
N ASP A 6 21.27 -5.00 8.77
CA ASP A 6 21.71 -3.73 9.37
C ASP A 6 22.73 -2.96 8.51
N HIS A 7 22.62 -3.06 7.17
CA HIS A 7 23.55 -2.49 6.20
C HIS A 7 25.03 -2.86 6.44
N GLY A 8 25.28 -4.00 7.09
CA GLY A 8 26.62 -4.49 7.39
C GLY A 8 27.28 -3.86 8.63
N THR A 9 26.61 -2.93 9.33
CA THR A 9 27.16 -2.25 10.52
C THR A 9 27.53 -3.22 11.65
N GLY A 10 26.78 -4.32 11.80
CA GLY A 10 27.02 -5.35 12.81
C GLY A 10 28.28 -6.19 12.59
N TYR A 11 28.90 -6.17 11.39
CA TYR A 11 30.01 -7.07 11.05
C TYR A 11 31.21 -6.93 12.01
N GLY A 12 31.66 -5.70 12.26
CA GLY A 12 32.81 -5.44 13.13
C GLY A 12 32.60 -5.94 14.56
N PRO A 13 31.51 -5.52 15.24
CA PRO A 13 31.16 -6.01 16.56
C PRO A 13 31.01 -7.54 16.62
N LEU A 14 30.35 -8.16 15.65
CA LEU A 14 30.15 -9.62 15.63
C LEU A 14 31.46 -10.38 15.42
N ARG A 15 32.35 -9.89 14.55
CA ARG A 15 33.60 -10.58 14.24
C ARG A 15 34.69 -10.37 15.30
N TYR A 16 34.78 -9.18 15.89
CA TYR A 16 35.92 -8.79 16.72
C TYR A 16 35.59 -8.62 18.21
N LEU A 17 34.36 -8.25 18.56
CA LEU A 17 34.00 -7.86 19.93
C LEU A 17 33.10 -8.87 20.64
N ASN A 18 32.28 -9.64 19.91
CA ASN A 18 31.38 -10.63 20.48
C ASN A 18 32.10 -11.97 20.71
N PRO A 19 32.26 -12.45 21.97
CA PRO A 19 33.03 -13.65 22.27
C PRO A 19 32.49 -14.94 21.63
N HIS A 20 31.16 -15.01 21.43
CA HIS A 20 30.50 -16.18 20.86
C HIS A 20 30.72 -16.25 19.35
N THR A 21 30.39 -15.17 18.63
CA THR A 21 30.48 -15.15 17.17
C THR A 21 31.91 -14.93 16.66
N ALA A 22 32.77 -14.23 17.41
CA ALA A 22 34.16 -13.99 16.99
C ALA A 22 34.95 -15.29 16.77
N THR A 23 34.69 -16.33 17.56
CA THR A 23 35.35 -17.63 17.42
C THR A 23 34.98 -18.31 16.10
N GLN A 24 33.71 -18.22 15.70
CA GLN A 24 33.21 -18.78 14.45
C GLN A 24 33.70 -17.98 13.24
N LEU A 25 33.67 -16.64 13.34
CA LEU A 25 33.98 -15.75 12.23
C LEU A 25 35.49 -15.61 11.99
N ARG A 26 36.36 -15.81 12.99
CA ARG A 26 37.81 -15.63 12.86
C ARG A 26 38.44 -16.44 11.72
N ASN A 27 37.92 -17.64 11.46
CA ASN A 27 38.44 -18.54 10.42
C ASN A 27 37.85 -18.27 9.03
N LEU A 28 36.83 -17.40 8.92
CA LEU A 28 36.29 -17.02 7.63
C LEU A 28 37.18 -15.96 6.96
N PRO A 29 37.24 -15.92 5.62
CA PRO A 29 37.96 -14.90 4.88
C PRO A 29 37.61 -13.48 5.33
N GLN A 30 38.60 -12.59 5.33
CA GLN A 30 38.38 -11.16 5.52
C GLN A 30 37.99 -10.51 4.18
N PRO A 31 37.08 -9.51 4.20
CA PRO A 31 36.74 -8.76 3.00
C PRO A 31 38.00 -8.04 2.48
N GLN A 32 38.33 -8.27 1.22
CA GLN A 32 39.44 -7.58 0.56
C GLN A 32 38.99 -6.28 -0.12
N ILE A 33 37.69 -6.11 -0.33
CA ILE A 33 37.08 -4.93 -0.94
C ILE A 33 35.97 -4.43 -0.01
N THR A 34 35.95 -3.11 0.26
CA THR A 34 34.84 -2.44 0.92
C THR A 34 34.21 -1.44 -0.03
N LEU A 35 32.87 -1.45 -0.12
CA LEU A 35 32.09 -0.48 -0.86
C LEU A 35 31.10 0.18 0.09
N ASN A 36 31.21 1.48 0.26
CA ASN A 36 30.29 2.28 1.05
C ASN A 36 29.57 3.26 0.12
N TYR A 37 28.25 3.30 0.19
CA TYR A 37 27.46 4.36 -0.43
C TYR A 37 26.93 5.27 0.67
N LEU A 38 27.41 6.51 0.69
CA LEU A 38 27.16 7.47 1.75
C LEU A 38 25.85 8.23 1.58
N GLY A 39 25.11 7.93 0.50
CA GLY A 39 23.84 8.55 0.18
C GLY A 39 23.98 9.73 -0.79
N ARG A 40 22.97 10.59 -0.74
CA ARG A 40 22.78 11.73 -1.62
C ARG A 40 22.92 13.03 -0.84
N PHE A 41 23.74 13.93 -1.35
CA PHE A 41 24.01 15.25 -0.76
C PHE A 41 23.57 16.34 -1.74
N ASP A 42 22.63 17.18 -1.30
CA ASP A 42 22.13 18.33 -2.06
C ASP A 42 22.60 19.63 -1.39
N TYR A 43 23.40 20.40 -2.10
CA TYR A 43 23.97 21.66 -1.62
C TYR A 43 23.34 22.83 -2.36
N PRO A 44 22.57 23.71 -1.68
CA PRO A 44 22.00 24.90 -2.31
C PRO A 44 23.10 25.87 -2.75
N ALA A 45 22.87 26.57 -3.86
CA ALA A 45 23.79 27.57 -4.39
C ALA A 45 24.01 28.72 -3.37
N ALA A 46 25.26 29.05 -3.09
CA ALA A 46 25.60 30.10 -2.14
C ALA A 46 25.09 31.48 -2.60
N THR A 47 24.23 32.11 -1.81
CA THR A 47 23.90 33.54 -1.94
C THR A 47 24.68 34.35 -0.89
N PRO A 48 25.01 35.63 -1.14
CA PRO A 48 25.80 36.44 -0.21
C PRO A 48 25.17 36.65 1.19
N ASP A 49 23.87 36.36 1.36
CA ASP A 49 23.14 36.42 2.65
C ASP A 49 23.02 35.05 3.36
N THR A 50 23.55 33.97 2.77
CA THR A 50 23.50 32.63 3.39
C THR A 50 24.56 32.53 4.47
N GLY A 51 24.17 32.10 5.69
CA GLY A 51 25.07 31.94 6.85
C GLY A 51 26.09 30.81 6.69
N TRP A 52 26.36 30.04 7.75
CA TRP A 52 27.24 28.87 7.66
C TRP A 52 26.73 27.91 6.56
N ILE A 53 27.57 27.62 5.57
CA ILE A 53 27.28 26.67 4.48
C ILE A 53 28.18 25.45 4.72
N PRO A 54 27.64 24.21 4.63
CA PRO A 54 28.49 23.03 4.52
C PRO A 54 29.43 23.19 3.31
N VAL A 55 30.67 22.70 3.42
CA VAL A 55 31.65 22.72 2.32
C VAL A 55 31.01 22.19 1.04
N GLU A 56 31.17 22.92 -0.07
CA GLU A 56 30.75 22.47 -1.40
C GLU A 56 31.54 21.21 -1.77
N GLY A 57 30.86 20.06 -1.71
CA GLY A 57 31.46 18.76 -1.96
C GLY A 57 31.85 18.04 -0.66
N VAL A 58 31.39 16.79 -0.56
CA VAL A 58 31.98 15.85 0.39
C VAL A 58 33.39 15.55 -0.10
N ASP A 59 34.40 16.22 0.44
CA ASP A 59 35.77 15.73 0.32
C ASP A 59 35.84 14.47 1.19
N LEU A 60 35.64 13.31 0.55
CA LEU A 60 35.87 11.98 1.11
C LEU A 60 37.37 11.74 1.30
N GLY A 61 38.08 12.76 1.79
CA GLY A 61 39.53 12.84 1.82
C GLY A 61 40.13 11.54 2.35
N PRO A 62 41.33 11.16 1.85
CA PRO A 62 41.90 9.87 2.16
C PRO A 62 41.94 9.68 3.68
N PRO A 63 41.58 8.49 4.19
CA PRO A 63 41.69 8.21 5.62
C PRO A 63 43.12 8.55 6.07
N PRO A 64 43.30 9.09 7.29
CA PRO A 64 44.62 9.51 7.74
C PRO A 64 45.58 8.33 7.64
N SER A 65 46.76 8.57 7.06
CA SER A 65 47.74 7.55 6.64
C SER A 65 48.30 6.68 7.77
N ASN A 66 47.92 6.97 9.01
CA ASN A 66 48.32 6.26 10.22
C ASN A 66 47.30 5.20 10.68
N LEU A 67 46.14 5.06 10.02
CA LEU A 67 45.17 4.01 10.32
C LEU A 67 45.48 2.74 9.52
N ALA A 68 45.30 1.58 10.14
CA ALA A 68 45.38 0.30 9.44
C ALA A 68 44.26 0.22 8.39
N ALA A 69 44.61 -0.07 7.14
CA ALA A 69 43.64 -0.22 6.08
C ALA A 69 42.68 -1.39 6.40
N PRO A 70 41.37 -1.18 6.46
CA PRO A 70 40.40 -2.22 6.82
C PRO A 70 40.22 -3.27 5.71
N ALA A 71 40.63 -2.95 4.48
CA ALA A 71 40.57 -3.80 3.29
C ALA A 71 41.71 -3.43 2.32
N VAL A 72 41.94 -4.28 1.30
CA VAL A 72 42.95 -4.03 0.26
C VAL A 72 42.53 -2.87 -0.64
N LEU A 73 41.23 -2.78 -0.93
CA LEU A 73 40.59 -1.73 -1.71
C LEU A 73 39.33 -1.23 -1.01
N GLY A 74 39.22 0.09 -0.83
CA GLY A 74 38.03 0.76 -0.33
C GLY A 74 37.47 1.73 -1.35
N ILE A 75 36.15 1.68 -1.55
CA ILE A 75 35.40 2.54 -2.46
C ILE A 75 34.34 3.25 -1.63
N ASP A 76 34.47 4.56 -1.47
CA ASP A 76 33.47 5.40 -0.82
C ASP A 76 32.78 6.23 -1.90
N ALA A 77 31.48 5.99 -2.12
CA ALA A 77 30.69 6.62 -3.16
C ALA A 77 29.56 7.48 -2.58
N ALA A 78 29.26 8.59 -3.24
CA ALA A 78 28.17 9.49 -2.89
C ALA A 78 27.59 10.16 -4.14
N THR A 79 26.28 10.44 -4.12
CA THR A 79 25.68 11.29 -5.16
C THR A 79 25.69 12.73 -4.68
N ILE A 80 26.35 13.62 -5.43
CA ILE A 80 26.46 15.05 -5.12
C ILE A 80 25.61 15.82 -6.14
N VAL A 81 24.68 16.64 -5.67
CA VAL A 81 23.86 17.51 -6.51
C VAL A 81 24.52 18.89 -6.56
N THR A 82 24.93 19.31 -7.76
CA THR A 82 25.57 20.61 -7.98
C THR A 82 24.81 21.34 -9.08
N GLY A 83 24.23 22.51 -8.77
CA GLY A 83 23.47 23.30 -9.75
C GLY A 83 22.29 22.54 -10.38
N GLY A 84 21.67 21.63 -9.63
CA GLY A 84 20.56 20.79 -10.10
C GLY A 84 20.98 19.57 -10.94
N THR A 85 22.28 19.36 -11.18
CA THR A 85 22.79 18.16 -11.86
C THR A 85 23.33 17.17 -10.85
N GLU A 86 22.97 15.89 -11.00
CA GLU A 86 23.41 14.82 -10.12
C GLU A 86 24.71 14.19 -10.61
N HIS A 87 25.72 14.12 -9.73
CA HIS A 87 27.02 13.52 -10.01
C HIS A 87 27.31 12.40 -9.01
N LEU A 88 27.42 11.16 -9.49
CA LEU A 88 27.96 10.07 -8.67
C LEU A 88 29.49 10.22 -8.59
N THR A 89 29.99 10.46 -7.39
CA THR A 89 31.42 10.61 -7.09
C THR A 89 31.87 9.41 -6.25
N ALA A 90 33.04 8.86 -6.55
CA ALA A 90 33.63 7.76 -5.78
C ALA A 90 35.11 8.01 -5.50
N THR A 91 35.49 7.84 -4.23
CA THR A 91 36.89 7.87 -3.79
C THR A 91 37.41 6.45 -3.61
N TRP A 92 38.56 6.18 -4.21
CA TRP A 92 39.21 4.88 -4.20
C TRP A 92 40.47 4.93 -3.33
N SER A 93 40.49 4.14 -2.27
CA SER A 93 41.62 3.98 -1.37
C SER A 93 42.18 2.56 -1.48
N TYR A 94 43.50 2.39 -1.56
CA TYR A 94 44.10 1.07 -1.78
C TYR A 94 45.48 0.92 -1.15
N VAL A 95 45.86 -0.33 -0.89
CA VAL A 95 47.18 -0.68 -0.34
C VAL A 95 48.20 -0.79 -1.48
N THR A 96 49.12 0.17 -1.57
CA THR A 96 50.12 0.28 -2.65
C THR A 96 51.13 -0.88 -2.74
N GLY A 97 51.23 -1.71 -1.70
CA GLY A 97 52.04 -2.94 -1.72
C GLY A 97 51.31 -4.16 -2.29
N VAL A 98 50.00 -4.05 -2.55
CA VAL A 98 49.15 -5.13 -3.06
C VAL A 98 48.60 -4.79 -4.44
N LEU A 99 48.16 -3.54 -4.64
CA LEU A 99 47.63 -3.03 -5.91
C LEU A 99 48.50 -1.89 -6.44
N SER A 100 48.78 -1.90 -7.74
CA SER A 100 49.46 -0.77 -8.39
C SER A 100 48.48 0.34 -8.74
N ALA A 101 48.97 1.57 -8.87
CA ALA A 101 48.16 2.68 -9.33
C ALA A 101 47.58 2.45 -10.75
N ALA A 102 48.28 1.68 -11.58
CA ALA A 102 47.81 1.34 -12.93
C ALA A 102 46.62 0.37 -12.88
N ASP A 103 46.67 -0.65 -12.03
CA ASP A 103 45.57 -1.62 -11.88
C ASP A 103 44.31 -0.94 -11.33
N VAL A 104 44.49 -0.02 -10.37
CA VAL A 104 43.36 0.76 -9.82
C VAL A 104 42.79 1.71 -10.85
N ALA A 105 43.63 2.35 -11.68
CA ALA A 105 43.16 3.21 -12.77
C ALA A 105 42.35 2.43 -13.81
N GLU A 106 42.82 1.25 -14.23
CA GLU A 106 42.08 0.37 -15.13
C GLU A 106 40.73 -0.03 -14.51
N LEU A 107 40.71 -0.39 -13.23
CA LEU A 107 39.49 -0.75 -12.52
C LEU A 107 38.51 0.43 -12.43
N THR A 108 38.99 1.66 -12.19
CA THR A 108 38.14 2.86 -12.19
C THR A 108 37.56 3.16 -13.57
N ASP A 109 38.32 2.93 -14.64
CA ASP A 109 37.85 3.14 -16.02
C ASP A 109 36.78 2.11 -16.40
N LEU A 110 36.99 0.84 -16.02
CA LEU A 110 36.00 -0.24 -16.22
C LEU A 110 34.73 0.01 -15.40
N TRP A 111 34.87 0.42 -14.14
CA TRP A 111 33.74 0.75 -13.28
C TRP A 111 32.93 1.92 -13.84
N THR A 112 33.60 2.98 -14.28
CA THR A 112 32.96 4.13 -14.93
C THR A 112 32.25 3.71 -16.20
N SER A 113 32.92 2.93 -17.07
CA SER A 113 32.32 2.44 -18.33
C SER A 113 31.07 1.59 -18.07
N ALA A 114 31.11 0.69 -17.07
CA ALA A 114 29.97 -0.13 -16.70
C ALA A 114 28.81 0.71 -16.17
N LEU A 115 29.07 1.68 -15.30
CA LEU A 115 28.04 2.58 -14.78
C LEU A 115 27.45 3.50 -15.85
N THR A 116 28.27 4.01 -16.77
CA THR A 116 27.77 4.78 -17.92
C THR A 116 26.88 3.93 -18.80
N ALA A 117 27.26 2.68 -19.09
CA ALA A 117 26.42 1.77 -19.87
C ALA A 117 25.08 1.47 -19.17
N ILE A 118 25.08 1.33 -17.84
CA ILE A 118 23.85 1.17 -17.05
C ILE A 118 23.00 2.45 -17.11
N ALA A 119 23.59 3.63 -16.90
CA ALA A 119 22.89 4.91 -16.97
C ALA A 119 22.25 5.12 -18.35
N ASP A 120 23.02 4.91 -19.42
CA ASP A 120 22.56 4.98 -20.82
C ASP A 120 21.46 3.98 -21.12
N HIS A 121 21.50 2.78 -20.52
CA HIS A 121 20.43 1.81 -20.63
C HIS A 121 19.16 2.33 -19.95
N THR A 122 19.26 2.75 -18.68
CA THR A 122 18.12 3.21 -17.88
C THR A 122 17.47 4.49 -18.38
N SER A 123 18.20 5.33 -19.12
CA SER A 123 17.65 6.55 -19.73
C SER A 123 16.82 6.29 -20.99
N ARG A 124 16.77 5.05 -21.50
CA ARG A 124 15.94 4.71 -22.66
C ARG A 124 14.47 4.61 -22.25
N PRO A 125 13.53 5.09 -23.08
CA PRO A 125 12.10 4.88 -22.84
C PRO A 125 11.79 3.39 -22.66
N GLY A 126 11.15 3.03 -21.55
CA GLY A 126 10.80 1.64 -21.21
C GLY A 126 11.95 0.78 -20.65
N ALA A 127 13.13 1.36 -20.42
CA ALA A 127 14.20 0.76 -19.63
C ALA A 127 14.12 1.21 -18.16
N GLY A 128 14.90 0.60 -17.27
CA GLY A 128 14.85 0.92 -15.84
C GLY A 128 13.71 0.21 -15.09
N ARG A 129 13.51 -1.08 -15.41
CA ARG A 129 12.58 -1.94 -14.68
C ARG A 129 13.07 -2.22 -13.27
N LEU A 130 12.13 -2.45 -12.35
CA LEU A 130 12.45 -2.93 -11.01
C LEU A 130 13.30 -4.20 -11.07
N THR A 131 14.22 -4.30 -10.12
CA THR A 131 14.97 -5.52 -9.82
C THR A 131 14.47 -6.11 -8.49
N PRO A 132 14.74 -7.38 -8.18
CA PRO A 132 14.47 -7.96 -6.87
C PRO A 132 15.00 -7.15 -5.68
N SER A 133 16.05 -6.34 -5.88
CA SER A 133 16.63 -5.50 -4.83
C SER A 133 15.88 -4.19 -4.57
N ASP A 134 14.92 -3.86 -5.43
CA ASP A 134 14.03 -2.72 -5.28
C ASP A 134 12.75 -3.08 -4.51
N LEU A 135 12.46 -4.37 -4.36
CA LEU A 135 11.32 -4.90 -3.61
C LEU A 135 11.79 -5.39 -2.23
N ASP A 136 11.26 -4.81 -1.17
CA ASP A 136 11.59 -5.14 0.23
C ASP A 136 10.42 -5.83 0.98
N LEU A 137 9.18 -5.66 0.52
CA LEU A 137 7.99 -6.28 1.10
C LEU A 137 7.69 -7.67 0.56
N VAL A 138 8.23 -8.02 -0.61
CA VAL A 138 8.05 -9.33 -1.26
C VAL A 138 9.39 -9.89 -1.72
N HIS A 139 9.50 -11.21 -1.75
CA HIS A 139 10.67 -11.91 -2.28
C HIS A 139 10.35 -12.52 -3.64
N LEU A 140 10.64 -11.76 -4.71
CA LEU A 140 10.50 -12.20 -6.08
C LEU A 140 11.86 -12.39 -6.72
N ASP A 141 12.03 -13.46 -7.49
CA ASP A 141 13.19 -13.60 -8.36
C ASP A 141 13.02 -12.75 -9.63
N GLN A 142 14.10 -12.55 -10.38
CA GLN A 142 14.05 -11.73 -11.60
C GLN A 142 13.06 -12.28 -12.64
N PRO A 143 12.99 -13.60 -12.91
CA PRO A 143 12.00 -14.16 -13.84
C PRO A 143 10.54 -13.85 -13.45
N ALA A 144 10.17 -14.00 -12.17
CA ALA A 144 8.82 -13.67 -11.72
C ALA A 144 8.51 -12.17 -11.91
N LEU A 145 9.47 -11.30 -11.58
CA LEU A 145 9.32 -9.87 -11.77
C LEU A 145 9.24 -9.47 -13.25
N ASP A 146 9.99 -10.16 -14.13
CA ASP A 146 9.93 -9.94 -15.58
C ASP A 146 8.55 -10.31 -16.15
N THR A 147 7.91 -11.37 -15.63
CA THR A 147 6.51 -11.72 -15.98
C THR A 147 5.55 -10.63 -15.52
N LEU A 148 5.65 -10.15 -14.28
CA LEU A 148 4.81 -9.04 -13.82
C LEU A 148 5.02 -7.78 -14.68
N HIS A 149 6.26 -7.50 -15.08
CA HIS A 149 6.62 -6.39 -15.96
C HIS A 149 6.09 -6.52 -17.39
N HIS A 150 5.81 -7.75 -17.83
CA HIS A 150 5.16 -8.02 -19.10
C HIS A 150 3.66 -7.72 -19.02
N ASP A 151 3.02 -8.21 -17.97
CA ASP A 151 1.56 -8.07 -17.76
C ASP A 151 1.18 -6.65 -17.32
N TYR A 152 2.06 -5.98 -16.56
CA TYR A 152 1.87 -4.64 -16.02
C TYR A 152 3.06 -3.72 -16.37
N PRO A 153 3.14 -3.19 -17.60
CA PRO A 153 4.30 -2.42 -18.06
C PRO A 153 4.63 -1.16 -17.26
N THR A 154 3.64 -0.62 -16.53
CA THR A 154 3.75 0.60 -15.71
C THR A 154 3.77 0.29 -14.21
N LEU A 155 4.09 -0.95 -13.82
CA LEU A 155 4.22 -1.29 -12.41
C LEU A 155 5.35 -0.50 -11.75
N THR A 156 5.08 0.03 -10.57
CA THR A 156 5.98 0.88 -9.79
C THR A 156 6.41 0.22 -8.47
N ASP A 157 5.64 -0.73 -7.95
CA ASP A 157 5.96 -1.51 -6.76
C ASP A 157 5.18 -2.84 -6.74
N VAL A 158 5.58 -3.78 -5.89
CA VAL A 158 4.86 -5.03 -5.66
C VAL A 158 4.75 -5.30 -4.16
N TRP A 159 3.53 -5.53 -3.69
CA TRP A 159 3.22 -5.66 -2.27
C TRP A 159 2.60 -7.02 -1.92
N PRO A 160 2.76 -7.52 -0.69
CA PRO A 160 2.04 -8.70 -0.23
C PRO A 160 0.57 -8.35 0.02
N LEU A 161 -0.33 -9.33 -0.07
CA LEU A 161 -1.72 -9.14 0.37
C LEU A 161 -1.81 -9.18 1.90
N THR A 162 -2.74 -8.39 2.44
CA THR A 162 -3.21 -8.64 3.80
C THR A 162 -3.95 -9.98 3.87
N PRO A 163 -4.01 -10.65 5.04
CA PRO A 163 -4.81 -11.87 5.19
C PRO A 163 -6.28 -11.71 4.77
N LEU A 164 -6.86 -10.53 5.02
CA LEU A 164 -8.21 -10.21 4.57
C LEU A 164 -8.29 -10.14 3.05
N GLN A 165 -7.42 -9.37 2.39
CA GLN A 165 -7.39 -9.30 0.93
C GLN A 165 -7.17 -10.67 0.28
N ALA A 166 -6.32 -11.54 0.85
CA ALA A 166 -6.13 -12.89 0.35
C ALA A 166 -7.43 -13.73 0.41
N GLY A 167 -8.20 -13.61 1.49
CA GLY A 167 -9.51 -14.24 1.60
C GLY A 167 -10.54 -13.68 0.61
N LEU A 168 -10.55 -12.35 0.42
CA LEU A 168 -11.43 -11.69 -0.55
C LEU A 168 -11.09 -12.12 -1.99
N LEU A 169 -9.80 -12.13 -2.35
CA LEU A 169 -9.34 -12.55 -3.68
C LEU A 169 -9.73 -14.01 -3.94
N PHE A 170 -9.48 -14.90 -2.97
CA PHE A 170 -9.88 -16.30 -3.09
C PHE A 170 -11.38 -16.48 -3.34
N HIS A 171 -12.23 -15.69 -2.67
CA HIS A 171 -13.67 -15.75 -2.88
C HIS A 171 -14.09 -15.18 -4.25
N ALA A 172 -13.46 -14.08 -4.69
CA ALA A 172 -13.73 -13.49 -6.00
C ALA A 172 -13.36 -14.43 -7.14
N GLU A 173 -12.24 -15.17 -7.02
CA GLU A 173 -11.79 -16.14 -8.03
C GLU A 173 -12.63 -17.44 -8.05
N LEU A 174 -13.23 -17.83 -6.92
CA LEU A 174 -14.07 -19.03 -6.82
C LEU A 174 -15.54 -18.77 -7.15
N GLY A 175 -15.99 -17.52 -6.96
CA GLY A 175 -17.37 -17.10 -7.14
C GLY A 175 -17.79 -16.94 -8.61
N ASP A 176 -19.10 -16.74 -8.83
CA ASP A 176 -19.59 -16.24 -10.11
C ASP A 176 -19.21 -14.76 -10.22
N PRO A 177 -18.42 -14.34 -11.24
CA PRO A 177 -18.05 -12.93 -11.41
C PRO A 177 -19.26 -11.99 -11.51
N ALA A 178 -20.42 -12.49 -11.97
CA ALA A 178 -21.65 -11.70 -12.07
C ALA A 178 -22.34 -11.46 -10.72
N ALA A 179 -21.91 -12.14 -9.65
CA ALA A 179 -22.46 -12.06 -8.30
C ALA A 179 -21.37 -11.84 -7.25
N ASP A 180 -20.36 -11.04 -7.59
CA ASP A 180 -19.28 -10.70 -6.66
C ASP A 180 -19.84 -9.95 -5.43
N ALA A 181 -19.77 -10.62 -4.28
CA ALA A 181 -20.26 -10.11 -3.00
C ALA A 181 -19.42 -8.93 -2.46
N TYR A 182 -18.30 -8.62 -3.10
CA TYR A 182 -17.33 -7.62 -2.66
C TYR A 182 -17.34 -6.34 -3.49
N LEU A 183 -18.26 -6.24 -4.45
CA LEU A 183 -18.51 -5.02 -5.20
C LEU A 183 -19.43 -4.10 -4.40
N VAL A 184 -18.93 -2.89 -4.13
CA VAL A 184 -19.65 -1.85 -3.38
C VAL A 184 -20.00 -0.71 -4.31
N GLN A 185 -21.29 -0.38 -4.38
CA GLN A 185 -21.80 0.77 -5.11
C GLN A 185 -22.36 1.79 -4.12
N LEU A 186 -21.82 3.00 -4.14
CA LEU A 186 -22.30 4.16 -3.40
C LEU A 186 -22.82 5.20 -4.39
N VAL A 187 -24.02 5.74 -4.13
CA VAL A 187 -24.60 6.83 -4.92
C VAL A 187 -24.68 8.08 -4.06
N LEU A 188 -24.12 9.18 -4.56
CA LEU A 188 -24.18 10.49 -3.94
C LEU A 188 -25.09 11.39 -4.76
N ASP A 189 -26.19 11.81 -4.16
CA ASP A 189 -27.07 12.82 -4.74
C ASP A 189 -26.50 14.21 -4.47
N ILE A 190 -26.22 14.95 -5.54
CA ILE A 190 -25.62 16.28 -5.51
C ILE A 190 -26.62 17.26 -6.10
N SER A 191 -27.05 18.21 -5.25
CA SER A 191 -27.95 19.28 -5.65
C SER A 191 -27.21 20.59 -5.88
N GLY A 192 -27.54 21.28 -6.97
CA GLY A 192 -26.96 22.56 -7.35
C GLY A 192 -25.93 22.45 -8.49
N PRO A 193 -25.25 23.56 -8.83
CA PRO A 193 -24.35 23.61 -9.97
C PRO A 193 -23.12 22.73 -9.76
N LEU A 194 -22.82 21.87 -10.74
CA LEU A 194 -21.66 20.98 -10.73
C LEU A 194 -20.81 21.16 -12.00
N ASP A 195 -19.50 21.28 -11.81
CA ASP A 195 -18.50 21.27 -12.89
C ASP A 195 -17.97 19.82 -13.07
N ALA A 196 -18.49 19.14 -14.10
CA ALA A 196 -18.16 17.73 -14.35
C ALA A 196 -16.68 17.50 -14.66
N ASP A 197 -16.04 18.41 -15.41
CA ASP A 197 -14.62 18.30 -15.75
C ASP A 197 -13.76 18.47 -14.50
N ARG A 198 -14.09 19.44 -13.64
CA ARG A 198 -13.38 19.64 -12.37
C ARG A 198 -13.53 18.44 -11.44
N LEU A 199 -14.69 17.81 -11.39
CA LEU A 199 -14.90 16.61 -10.57
C LEU A 199 -14.10 15.42 -11.11
N ARG A 200 -14.05 15.25 -12.44
CA ARG A 200 -13.18 14.25 -13.08
C ARG A 200 -11.71 14.50 -12.74
N ASP A 201 -11.25 15.73 -12.86
CA ASP A 201 -9.86 16.10 -12.59
C ASP A 201 -9.51 15.87 -11.10
N ALA A 202 -10.43 16.18 -10.18
CA ALA A 202 -10.28 15.86 -8.76
C ALA A 202 -10.19 14.34 -8.51
N ALA A 203 -11.02 13.54 -9.16
CA ALA A 203 -10.96 12.08 -9.07
C ALA A 203 -9.66 11.50 -9.65
N HIS A 204 -9.11 12.11 -10.70
CA HIS A 204 -7.83 11.73 -11.28
C HIS A 204 -6.67 11.96 -10.29
N ILE A 205 -6.60 13.15 -9.67
CA ILE A 205 -5.59 13.45 -8.65
C ILE A 205 -5.72 12.52 -7.45
N LEU A 206 -6.95 12.18 -7.04
CA LEU A 206 -7.20 11.23 -5.96
C LEU A 206 -6.63 9.83 -6.26
N LEU A 207 -6.77 9.36 -7.50
CA LEU A 207 -6.21 8.08 -7.95
C LEU A 207 -4.68 8.11 -7.95
N GLU A 208 -4.06 9.19 -8.43
CA GLU A 208 -2.60 9.34 -8.41
C GLU A 208 -2.02 9.43 -6.99
N ARG A 209 -2.79 10.04 -6.08
CA ARG A 209 -2.39 10.28 -4.69
C ARG A 209 -2.35 9.01 -3.83
N HIS A 210 -3.12 7.98 -4.17
CA HIS A 210 -3.24 6.75 -3.39
C HIS A 210 -2.83 5.53 -4.22
N PRO A 211 -1.56 5.09 -4.15
CA PRO A 211 -1.06 4.02 -5.03
C PRO A 211 -1.82 2.69 -4.90
N ASN A 212 -2.42 2.40 -3.73
CA ASN A 212 -3.26 1.21 -3.53
C ASN A 212 -4.53 1.20 -4.39
N LEU A 213 -5.03 2.36 -4.85
CA LEU A 213 -6.18 2.42 -5.75
C LEU A 213 -5.84 1.97 -7.19
N GLY A 214 -4.55 2.05 -7.56
CA GLY A 214 -4.02 1.54 -8.82
C GLY A 214 -3.54 0.10 -8.76
N ALA A 215 -3.75 -0.60 -7.64
CA ALA A 215 -3.25 -1.96 -7.45
C ALA A 215 -4.08 -2.99 -8.24
N ALA A 216 -3.38 -3.86 -8.97
CA ALA A 216 -3.92 -5.13 -9.46
C ALA A 216 -3.65 -6.24 -8.44
N PHE A 217 -4.51 -7.24 -8.36
CA PHE A 217 -4.37 -8.41 -7.50
C PHE A 217 -4.24 -9.63 -8.38
N THR A 218 -3.09 -10.30 -8.31
CA THR A 218 -2.76 -11.43 -9.18
C THR A 218 -1.89 -12.43 -8.45
N HIS A 219 -1.61 -13.55 -9.11
CA HIS A 219 -0.72 -14.58 -8.63
C HIS A 219 0.59 -14.57 -9.43
N THR A 220 1.70 -14.71 -8.73
CA THR A 220 2.99 -15.00 -9.36
C THR A 220 2.99 -16.43 -9.94
N ALA A 221 4.00 -16.78 -10.74
CA ALA A 221 4.08 -18.08 -11.39
C ALA A 221 4.10 -19.28 -10.43
N ASP A 222 4.50 -19.08 -9.16
CA ASP A 222 4.49 -20.12 -8.12
C ASP A 222 3.16 -20.19 -7.35
N GLY A 223 2.19 -19.34 -7.69
CA GLY A 223 0.88 -19.26 -7.04
C GLY A 223 0.86 -18.35 -5.81
N THR A 224 1.89 -17.57 -5.54
CA THR A 224 1.87 -16.59 -4.44
C THR A 224 1.03 -15.36 -4.85
N PRO A 225 -0.01 -14.98 -4.10
CA PRO A 225 -0.80 -13.79 -4.39
C PRO A 225 -0.01 -12.52 -4.06
N VAL A 226 -0.08 -11.53 -4.96
CA VAL A 226 0.61 -10.24 -4.85
C VAL A 226 -0.30 -9.09 -5.29
N GLN A 227 -0.05 -7.89 -4.73
CA GLN A 227 -0.63 -6.64 -5.22
C GLN A 227 0.42 -5.97 -6.13
N VAL A 228 0.11 -5.78 -7.40
CA VAL A 228 0.96 -5.06 -8.35
C VAL A 228 0.51 -3.62 -8.39
N VAL A 229 1.31 -2.72 -7.84
CA VAL A 229 1.03 -1.28 -7.88
C VAL A 229 1.43 -0.76 -9.24
N THR A 230 0.47 -0.21 -9.98
CA THR A 230 0.72 0.30 -11.33
C THR A 230 -0.02 1.61 -11.54
N THR A 231 0.53 2.45 -12.43
CA THR A 231 -0.25 3.56 -12.97
C THR A 231 -1.42 3.01 -13.78
N THR A 232 -2.62 3.53 -13.56
CA THR A 232 -3.82 3.13 -14.29
C THR A 232 -4.66 4.37 -14.63
N PRO A 233 -5.31 4.43 -15.80
CA PRO A 233 -6.20 5.55 -16.12
C PRO A 233 -7.42 5.56 -15.19
N LEU A 234 -7.98 6.76 -14.97
CA LEU A 234 -9.25 6.91 -14.26
C LEU A 234 -10.39 6.25 -15.07
N ALA A 235 -11.09 5.29 -14.48
CA ALA A 235 -12.34 4.79 -15.02
C ALA A 235 -13.47 5.79 -14.71
N TRP A 236 -13.72 6.70 -15.66
CA TRP A 236 -14.72 7.75 -15.57
C TRP A 236 -15.76 7.65 -16.68
N ALA A 237 -17.04 7.71 -16.31
CA ALA A 237 -18.16 7.85 -17.23
C ALA A 237 -19.00 9.06 -16.84
N HIS A 238 -19.50 9.79 -17.85
CA HIS A 238 -20.46 10.87 -17.65
C HIS A 238 -21.65 10.69 -18.58
N HIS A 239 -22.85 10.60 -18.00
CA HIS A 239 -24.11 10.48 -18.71
C HIS A 239 -24.99 11.70 -18.45
N ASP A 240 -25.17 12.56 -19.46
CA ASP A 240 -26.19 13.60 -19.43
C ASP A 240 -27.51 13.03 -19.99
N VAL A 241 -28.48 12.86 -19.10
CA VAL A 241 -29.81 12.31 -19.42
C VAL A 241 -30.92 13.35 -19.24
N THR A 242 -30.57 14.63 -19.16
CA THR A 242 -31.52 15.75 -18.98
C THR A 242 -32.58 15.83 -20.08
N THR A 243 -32.25 15.36 -21.28
CA THR A 243 -33.17 15.35 -22.45
C THR A 243 -33.94 14.04 -22.61
N ALA A 244 -33.72 13.06 -21.74
CA ALA A 244 -34.42 11.77 -21.80
C ALA A 244 -35.90 11.91 -21.41
N HIS A 245 -36.77 11.06 -21.98
CA HIS A 245 -38.20 11.07 -21.65
C HIS A 245 -38.49 10.67 -20.19
N HIS A 246 -37.64 9.82 -19.59
CA HIS A 246 -37.76 9.36 -18.20
C HIS A 246 -36.37 9.29 -17.53
N PRO A 247 -35.78 10.43 -17.14
CA PRO A 247 -34.43 10.48 -16.59
C PRO A 247 -34.21 9.57 -15.38
N ALA A 248 -35.19 9.48 -14.47
CA ALA A 248 -35.14 8.58 -13.31
C ALA A 248 -35.07 7.09 -13.70
N ALA A 249 -35.86 6.66 -14.68
CA ALA A 249 -35.80 5.27 -15.15
C ALA A 249 -34.48 4.96 -15.87
N VAL A 250 -33.89 5.96 -16.54
CA VAL A 250 -32.55 5.82 -17.14
C VAL A 250 -31.48 5.72 -16.04
N LEU A 251 -31.57 6.54 -14.99
CA LEU A 251 -30.70 6.44 -13.81
C LEU A 251 -30.76 5.05 -13.19
N ASP A 252 -31.96 4.54 -12.89
CA ASP A 252 -32.14 3.21 -12.30
C ASP A 252 -31.49 2.11 -13.16
N ASN A 253 -31.64 2.19 -14.48
CA ASN A 253 -31.02 1.25 -15.41
C ASN A 253 -29.49 1.38 -15.43
N LEU A 254 -28.94 2.61 -15.38
CA LEU A 254 -27.51 2.84 -15.30
C LEU A 254 -26.94 2.28 -13.99
N LEU A 255 -27.61 2.50 -12.86
CA LEU A 255 -27.20 1.97 -11.56
C LEU A 255 -27.22 0.44 -11.53
N ALA A 256 -28.28 -0.17 -12.08
CA ALA A 256 -28.38 -1.62 -12.17
C ALA A 256 -27.33 -2.23 -13.10
N ALA A 257 -27.08 -1.61 -14.26
CA ALA A 257 -26.06 -2.03 -15.21
C ALA A 257 -24.65 -1.88 -14.63
N ASP A 258 -24.38 -0.78 -13.94
CA ASP A 258 -23.13 -0.57 -13.22
C ASP A 258 -22.94 -1.61 -12.12
N ARG A 259 -23.97 -1.95 -11.33
CA ARG A 259 -23.85 -2.99 -10.30
C ARG A 259 -23.60 -4.39 -10.87
N ALA A 260 -24.17 -4.67 -12.05
CA ALA A 260 -24.02 -5.97 -12.71
C ALA A 260 -22.70 -6.12 -13.48
N ALA A 261 -21.98 -5.02 -13.74
CA ALA A 261 -20.71 -5.06 -14.46
C ALA A 261 -19.58 -5.51 -13.51
N PRO A 262 -18.95 -6.67 -13.76
CA PRO A 262 -17.89 -7.19 -12.88
C PRO A 262 -16.66 -6.27 -12.88
N ILE A 263 -15.83 -6.42 -11.84
CA ILE A 263 -14.50 -5.85 -11.75
C ILE A 263 -13.53 -7.03 -11.61
N ASP A 264 -12.64 -7.21 -12.58
CA ASP A 264 -11.60 -8.24 -12.50
C ASP A 264 -10.48 -7.74 -11.58
N PRO A 265 -10.17 -8.43 -10.46
CA PRO A 265 -9.08 -8.04 -9.56
C PRO A 265 -7.72 -7.88 -10.26
N ALA A 266 -7.48 -8.59 -11.36
CA ALA A 266 -6.22 -8.52 -12.11
C ALA A 266 -6.14 -7.31 -13.07
N GLU A 267 -7.25 -6.61 -13.32
CA GLU A 267 -7.32 -5.49 -14.28
C GLU A 267 -7.64 -4.16 -13.58
N PRO A 268 -6.63 -3.37 -13.16
CA PRO A 268 -6.86 -2.08 -12.52
C PRO A 268 -7.35 -1.02 -13.55
N PRO A 269 -8.17 -0.03 -13.14
CA PRO A 269 -8.52 0.29 -11.76
C PRO A 269 -9.68 -0.57 -11.22
N LEU A 270 -9.61 -0.94 -9.94
CA LEU A 270 -10.70 -1.62 -9.23
C LEU A 270 -11.73 -0.65 -8.65
N LEU A 271 -11.77 0.57 -9.21
CA LEU A 271 -12.58 1.71 -8.82
C LEU A 271 -13.07 2.42 -10.08
N ARG A 272 -14.36 2.73 -10.15
CA ARG A 272 -14.93 3.54 -11.22
C ARG A 272 -15.88 4.60 -10.69
N PHE A 273 -15.91 5.72 -11.41
CA PHE A 273 -16.77 6.85 -11.15
C PHE A 273 -17.73 7.03 -12.32
N THR A 274 -19.03 7.08 -12.04
CA THR A 274 -20.05 7.40 -13.04
C THR A 274 -20.84 8.61 -12.59
N LEU A 275 -20.69 9.74 -13.27
CA LEU A 275 -21.51 10.91 -13.08
C LEU A 275 -22.76 10.81 -13.96
N VAL A 276 -23.95 10.98 -13.39
CA VAL A 276 -25.22 11.04 -14.13
C VAL A 276 -25.86 12.39 -13.86
N THR A 277 -26.11 13.17 -14.91
CA THR A 277 -26.82 14.45 -14.83
C THR A 277 -28.27 14.25 -15.28
N THR A 278 -29.22 14.38 -14.35
CA THR A 278 -30.67 14.24 -14.58
C THR A 278 -31.38 15.58 -14.73
N GLY A 279 -30.77 16.65 -14.21
CA GLY A 279 -31.26 18.03 -14.30
C GLY A 279 -30.14 19.06 -14.24
N PRO A 280 -30.44 20.36 -14.42
CA PRO A 280 -29.44 21.43 -14.34
C PRO A 280 -28.80 21.58 -12.95
N ASP A 281 -29.48 21.13 -11.91
CA ASP A 281 -29.05 21.16 -10.50
C ASP A 281 -29.24 19.78 -9.84
N ASP A 282 -29.34 18.71 -10.64
CA ASP A 282 -29.62 17.35 -10.16
C ASP A 282 -28.62 16.37 -10.79
N HIS A 283 -27.72 15.88 -9.95
CA HIS A 283 -26.59 15.05 -10.33
C HIS A 283 -26.44 13.87 -9.37
N HIS A 284 -26.05 12.73 -9.91
CA HIS A 284 -25.77 11.53 -9.14
C HIS A 284 -24.34 11.08 -9.44
N LEU A 285 -23.46 11.13 -8.43
CA LEU A 285 -22.13 10.56 -8.53
C LEU A 285 -22.15 9.13 -7.97
N VAL A 286 -21.94 8.17 -8.85
CA VAL A 286 -21.87 6.75 -8.52
C VAL A 286 -20.40 6.36 -8.37
N LEU A 287 -20.05 5.85 -7.20
CA LEU A 287 -18.75 5.30 -6.87
C LEU A 287 -18.88 3.79 -6.72
N THR A 288 -18.25 3.04 -7.63
CA THR A 288 -18.27 1.58 -7.60
C THR A 288 -16.86 1.04 -7.46
N ASN A 289 -16.63 0.20 -6.45
CA ASN A 289 -15.30 -0.32 -6.12
C ASN A 289 -15.35 -1.78 -5.69
N HIS A 290 -14.23 -2.47 -5.81
CA HIS A 290 -14.02 -3.76 -5.16
C HIS A 290 -13.44 -3.56 -3.75
N HIS A 291 -13.94 -4.30 -2.77
CA HIS A 291 -13.46 -4.27 -1.37
C HIS A 291 -11.97 -4.63 -1.17
N LEU A 292 -11.26 -5.07 -2.22
CA LEU A 292 -9.82 -5.33 -2.17
C LEU A 292 -9.01 -4.04 -1.96
N ILE A 293 -9.49 -2.91 -2.47
CA ILE A 293 -8.78 -1.62 -2.42
C ILE A 293 -9.36 -0.64 -1.39
N LEU A 294 -10.60 -0.87 -0.92
CA LEU A 294 -11.33 0.09 -0.09
C LEU A 294 -12.24 -0.59 0.93
N ASP A 295 -12.24 -0.08 2.16
CA ASP A 295 -13.14 -0.48 3.24
C ASP A 295 -14.16 0.63 3.56
N GLY A 296 -15.18 0.30 4.36
CA GLY A 296 -16.24 1.26 4.72
C GLY A 296 -15.77 2.47 5.55
N TRP A 297 -14.59 2.42 6.16
CA TRP A 297 -13.98 3.56 6.86
C TRP A 297 -13.16 4.45 5.91
N SER A 298 -12.52 3.86 4.91
CA SER A 298 -11.78 4.56 3.86
C SER A 298 -12.71 5.30 2.90
N THR A 299 -13.92 4.78 2.62
CA THR A 299 -14.89 5.45 1.74
C THR A 299 -15.21 6.90 2.11
N PRO A 300 -15.61 7.25 3.34
CA PRO A 300 -15.88 8.64 3.70
C PRO A 300 -14.63 9.52 3.68
N LEU A 301 -13.43 8.97 3.93
CA LEU A 301 -12.17 9.71 3.81
C LEU A 301 -11.86 10.03 2.35
N LEU A 302 -12.02 9.05 1.46
CA LEU A 302 -11.85 9.19 0.01
C LEU A 302 -12.81 10.26 -0.54
N LEU A 303 -14.08 10.24 -0.11
CA LEU A 303 -15.06 11.25 -0.51
C LEU A 303 -14.73 12.64 0.01
N HIS A 304 -14.26 12.74 1.25
CA HIS A 304 -13.82 14.02 1.79
C HIS A 304 -12.67 14.61 0.97
N GLU A 305 -11.66 13.80 0.64
CA GLU A 305 -10.55 14.24 -0.21
C GLU A 305 -11.01 14.62 -1.63
N LEU A 306 -11.92 13.85 -2.24
CA LEU A 306 -12.49 14.15 -3.56
C LEU A 306 -13.17 15.53 -3.58
N LEU A 307 -14.05 15.79 -2.60
CA LEU A 307 -14.77 17.07 -2.52
C LEU A 307 -13.82 18.23 -2.21
N HIS A 308 -12.82 18.01 -1.36
CA HIS A 308 -11.81 19.03 -1.06
C HIS A 308 -10.97 19.36 -2.30
N LEU A 309 -10.54 18.36 -3.07
CA LEU A 309 -9.86 18.56 -4.34
C LEU A 309 -10.76 19.27 -5.36
N TYR A 310 -12.04 18.93 -5.42
CA TYR A 310 -12.99 19.63 -6.28
C TYR A 310 -13.09 21.12 -5.93
N GLU A 311 -13.22 21.47 -4.66
CA GLU A 311 -13.25 22.87 -4.20
C GLU A 311 -11.95 23.62 -4.55
N HIS A 312 -10.81 22.94 -4.47
CA HIS A 312 -9.48 23.49 -4.71
C HIS A 312 -8.96 23.27 -6.15
N HIS A 313 -9.87 23.04 -7.12
CA HIS A 313 -9.54 22.94 -8.55
C HIS A 313 -8.48 21.87 -8.86
N ALA A 314 -8.60 20.71 -8.23
CA ALA A 314 -7.69 19.58 -8.33
C ALA A 314 -6.23 19.93 -7.97
N ASP A 315 -6.00 20.90 -7.07
CA ASP A 315 -4.66 21.19 -6.54
C ASP A 315 -4.20 20.08 -5.59
N PRO A 316 -3.16 19.28 -5.94
CA PRO A 316 -2.65 18.22 -5.08
C PRO A 316 -2.08 18.76 -3.75
N GLY A 317 -1.65 20.03 -3.73
CA GLY A 317 -1.11 20.70 -2.55
C GLY A 317 -2.18 21.15 -1.54
N ALA A 318 -3.47 21.06 -1.89
CA ALA A 318 -4.57 21.41 -1.00
C ALA A 318 -4.81 20.40 0.13
N LEU A 319 -4.30 19.17 -0.01
CA LEU A 319 -4.43 18.09 0.96
C LEU A 319 -3.12 17.86 1.73
N PRO A 320 -3.19 17.40 3.00
CA PRO A 320 -2.00 17.02 3.75
C PRO A 320 -1.26 15.83 3.07
N PRO A 321 0.00 15.55 3.41
CA PRO A 321 0.67 14.34 2.94
C PRO A 321 -0.08 13.06 3.34
N VAL A 322 -0.14 12.07 2.44
CA VAL A 322 -0.74 10.75 2.71
C VAL A 322 0.21 9.94 3.59
N LEU A 323 -0.33 9.23 4.59
CA LEU A 323 0.40 8.17 5.25
C LEU A 323 0.37 6.92 4.35
N PRO A 324 1.52 6.43 3.84
CA PRO A 324 1.54 5.36 2.85
C PRO A 324 0.91 4.06 3.37
N TYR A 325 0.02 3.45 2.58
CA TYR A 325 -0.51 2.11 2.88
C TYR A 325 0.60 1.06 2.98
N ARG A 326 1.69 1.26 2.24
CA ARG A 326 2.91 0.45 2.28
C ARG A 326 3.50 0.31 3.70
N ASP A 327 3.46 1.38 4.50
CA ASP A 327 3.98 1.38 5.88
C ASP A 327 3.17 0.43 6.77
N PHE A 328 1.86 0.33 6.53
CA PHE A 328 1.02 -0.66 7.20
C PHE A 328 1.38 -2.09 6.81
N LEU A 329 1.72 -2.35 5.55
CA LEU A 329 2.18 -3.67 5.10
C LEU A 329 3.54 -4.04 5.67
N GLU A 330 4.46 -3.08 5.78
CA GLU A 330 5.73 -3.27 6.48
C GLU A 330 5.50 -3.63 7.96
N TRP A 331 4.67 -2.85 8.65
CA TRP A 331 4.26 -3.14 10.02
C TRP A 331 3.64 -4.54 10.13
N LEU A 332 2.77 -4.93 9.20
CA LEU A 332 2.09 -6.22 9.20
C LEU A 332 3.09 -7.38 9.00
N GLY A 333 4.09 -7.20 8.14
CA GLY A 333 5.16 -8.18 7.91
C GLY A 333 6.00 -8.48 9.16
N THR A 334 6.00 -7.59 10.16
CA THR A 334 6.69 -7.80 11.45
C THR A 334 5.83 -8.50 12.51
N ARG A 335 4.62 -8.96 12.17
CA ARG A 335 3.71 -9.66 13.10
C ARG A 335 3.92 -11.17 13.09
N ASP A 336 3.84 -11.77 14.27
CA ASP A 336 3.85 -13.23 14.42
C ASP A 336 2.45 -13.80 14.18
N ILE A 337 2.23 -14.26 12.94
CA ILE A 337 0.98 -14.89 12.53
C ILE A 337 0.67 -16.14 13.37
N SER A 338 1.70 -16.91 13.76
CA SER A 338 1.50 -18.13 14.54
C SER A 338 0.98 -17.82 15.94
N ALA A 339 1.48 -16.74 16.55
CA ALA A 339 0.97 -16.26 17.83
C ALA A 339 -0.49 -15.78 17.72
N SER A 340 -0.85 -15.06 16.64
CA SER A 340 -2.25 -14.65 16.40
C SER A 340 -3.19 -15.84 16.21
N VAL A 341 -2.78 -16.84 15.43
CA VAL A 341 -3.55 -18.08 15.23
C VAL A 341 -3.71 -18.84 16.55
N ALA A 342 -2.65 -18.97 17.35
CA ALA A 342 -2.72 -19.63 18.65
C ALA A 342 -3.67 -18.90 19.61
N ALA A 343 -3.64 -17.56 19.63
CA ALA A 343 -4.53 -16.77 20.46
C ALA A 343 -6.01 -16.96 20.06
N TRP A 344 -6.32 -16.91 18.75
CA TRP A 344 -7.68 -17.18 18.27
C TRP A 344 -8.13 -18.62 18.53
N GLY A 345 -7.22 -19.59 18.40
CA GLY A 345 -7.48 -20.98 18.74
C GLY A 345 -7.86 -21.16 20.22
N GLN A 346 -7.26 -20.38 21.13
CA GLN A 346 -7.63 -20.39 22.55
C GLN A 346 -8.98 -19.71 22.80
N VAL A 347 -9.27 -18.60 22.11
CA VAL A 347 -10.54 -17.87 22.25
C VAL A 347 -11.73 -18.70 21.76
N LEU A 348 -11.52 -19.49 20.71
CA LEU A 348 -12.53 -20.34 20.08
C LEU A 348 -12.51 -21.79 20.59
N ASP A 349 -11.73 -22.10 21.62
CA ASP A 349 -11.68 -23.45 22.20
C ASP A 349 -13.05 -23.84 22.76
N GLY A 350 -13.54 -25.01 22.37
CA GLY A 350 -14.87 -25.50 22.73
C GLY A 350 -16.02 -25.02 21.83
N VAL A 351 -15.78 -24.15 20.85
CA VAL A 351 -16.79 -23.78 19.85
C VAL A 351 -16.91 -24.91 18.82
N GLU A 352 -17.97 -25.73 18.94
CA GLU A 352 -18.23 -26.86 18.02
C GLU A 352 -19.18 -26.48 16.87
N GLU A 353 -20.09 -25.53 17.08
CA GLU A 353 -21.11 -25.12 16.11
C GLU A 353 -21.38 -23.60 16.17
N PRO A 354 -21.76 -22.96 15.05
CA PRO A 354 -22.16 -21.56 15.05
C PRO A 354 -23.46 -21.35 15.84
N THR A 355 -23.69 -20.15 16.37
CA THR A 355 -24.98 -19.81 16.98
C THR A 355 -26.08 -19.72 15.91
N GLN A 356 -26.92 -20.76 15.83
CA GLN A 356 -28.03 -20.83 14.88
C GLN A 356 -29.29 -20.15 15.42
N LEU A 357 -29.70 -19.03 14.80
CA LEU A 357 -30.96 -18.37 15.15
C LEU A 357 -32.20 -19.19 14.75
N VAL A 358 -32.10 -19.94 13.64
CA VAL A 358 -33.17 -20.77 13.10
C VAL A 358 -32.67 -22.21 12.96
N PRO A 359 -33.13 -23.14 13.82
CA PRO A 359 -32.70 -24.54 13.76
C PRO A 359 -33.07 -25.21 12.43
N GLY A 360 -32.18 -26.06 11.92
CA GLY A 360 -32.45 -26.91 10.75
C GLY A 360 -32.31 -26.21 9.40
N LEU A 361 -31.76 -25.00 9.35
CA LEU A 361 -31.24 -24.44 8.10
C LEU A 361 -29.97 -25.19 7.71
N ASP A 362 -29.91 -25.60 6.44
CA ASP A 362 -28.69 -26.17 5.86
C ASP A 362 -27.60 -25.08 5.82
N PRO A 363 -26.45 -25.27 6.50
CA PRO A 363 -25.36 -24.30 6.52
C PRO A 363 -24.69 -24.11 5.15
N HIS A 364 -24.89 -25.03 4.21
CA HIS A 364 -24.38 -24.95 2.84
C HIS A 364 -25.39 -24.41 1.83
N ARG A 365 -26.57 -23.99 2.31
CA ARG A 365 -27.57 -23.38 1.44
C ARG A 365 -27.06 -22.05 0.90
N GLU A 366 -27.22 -21.82 -0.39
CA GLU A 366 -26.96 -20.51 -0.97
C GLU A 366 -27.76 -19.42 -0.23
N PRO A 367 -27.13 -18.28 0.10
CA PRO A 367 -27.82 -17.17 0.73
C PRO A 367 -29.08 -16.79 -0.06
N GLY A 368 -30.22 -16.77 0.62
CA GLY A 368 -31.45 -16.24 0.04
C GLY A 368 -31.37 -14.72 -0.17
N PRO A 369 -32.39 -14.13 -0.81
CA PRO A 369 -32.46 -12.68 -0.97
C PRO A 369 -32.37 -11.98 0.39
N CYS A 370 -31.46 -11.01 0.49
CA CYS A 370 -31.29 -10.19 1.67
C CYS A 370 -32.44 -9.17 1.77
N SER A 371 -33.02 -9.01 2.97
CA SER A 371 -33.99 -7.95 3.25
C SER A 371 -33.41 -7.00 4.29
N GLU A 372 -33.39 -5.71 3.98
CA GLU A 372 -32.95 -4.69 4.92
C GLU A 372 -34.11 -4.24 5.82
N ARG A 373 -33.83 -4.07 7.11
CA ARG A 373 -34.76 -3.50 8.09
C ARG A 373 -34.04 -2.38 8.85
N VAL A 374 -34.51 -1.16 8.63
CA VAL A 374 -33.97 0.03 9.31
C VAL A 374 -34.83 0.36 10.53
N ALA A 375 -34.18 0.48 11.69
CA ALA A 375 -34.78 0.96 12.92
C ALA A 375 -33.86 2.00 13.56
N SER A 376 -34.45 3.11 14.02
CA SER A 376 -33.71 4.22 14.61
C SER A 376 -34.06 4.39 16.08
N LEU A 377 -33.04 4.66 16.89
CA LEU A 377 -33.21 5.10 18.27
C LEU A 377 -33.53 6.60 18.30
N THR A 378 -34.35 7.03 19.26
CA THR A 378 -34.56 8.47 19.47
C THR A 378 -33.29 9.13 20.02
N ALA A 379 -33.25 10.47 19.98
CA ALA A 379 -32.16 11.24 20.57
C ALA A 379 -32.01 10.93 22.06
N GLU A 380 -33.12 10.86 22.79
CA GLU A 380 -33.14 10.57 24.23
C GLU A 380 -32.61 9.15 24.53
N GLN A 381 -32.99 8.16 23.72
CA GLN A 381 -32.47 6.79 23.85
C GLN A 381 -30.97 6.74 23.57
N THR A 382 -30.52 7.45 22.54
CA THR A 382 -29.11 7.53 22.17
C THR A 382 -28.28 8.20 23.27
N ASP A 383 -28.79 9.28 23.87
CA ASP A 383 -28.12 10.00 24.96
C ASP A 383 -28.07 9.17 26.24
N ALA A 384 -29.12 8.39 26.54
CA ALA A 384 -29.11 7.44 27.65
C ALA A 384 -28.02 6.37 27.48
N LEU A 385 -27.86 5.82 26.27
CA LEU A 385 -26.78 4.88 25.96
C LEU A 385 -25.40 5.53 26.09
N ARG A 386 -25.22 6.77 25.60
CA ARG A 386 -23.97 7.53 25.75
C ARG A 386 -23.65 7.89 27.21
N ALA A 387 -24.66 8.05 28.05
CA ALA A 387 -24.44 8.24 29.48
C ALA A 387 -23.95 6.93 30.13
N LEU A 388 -24.52 5.79 29.74
CA LEU A 388 -24.10 4.47 30.21
C LEU A 388 -22.66 4.16 29.80
N THR A 389 -22.28 4.42 28.54
CA THR A 389 -20.89 4.23 28.07
C THR A 389 -19.89 5.00 28.93
N ARG A 390 -20.17 6.29 29.20
CA ARG A 390 -19.31 7.14 30.03
C ARG A 390 -19.24 6.72 31.49
N THR A 391 -20.33 6.16 32.03
CA THR A 391 -20.39 5.75 33.44
C THR A 391 -19.58 4.48 33.70
N HIS A 392 -19.42 3.63 32.69
CA HIS A 392 -18.79 2.32 32.80
C HIS A 392 -17.50 2.17 31.98
N ASP A 393 -16.99 3.26 31.42
CA ASP A 393 -15.80 3.27 30.54
C ASP A 393 -15.92 2.25 29.37
N LEU A 394 -17.12 2.15 28.79
CA LEU A 394 -17.43 1.25 27.68
C LEU A 394 -17.55 2.02 26.36
N THR A 395 -17.47 1.29 25.24
CA THR A 395 -17.84 1.82 23.92
C THR A 395 -19.31 1.52 23.61
N LEU A 396 -19.93 2.34 22.74
CA LEU A 396 -21.30 2.07 22.28
C LEU A 396 -21.38 0.71 21.56
N HIS A 397 -20.34 0.37 20.81
CA HIS A 397 -20.18 -0.94 20.17
C HIS A 397 -20.27 -2.09 21.18
N THR A 398 -19.63 -1.97 22.35
CA THR A 398 -19.70 -2.99 23.42
C THR A 398 -21.14 -3.18 23.91
N ILE A 399 -21.88 -2.09 24.11
CA ILE A 399 -23.29 -2.16 24.53
C ILE A 399 -24.15 -2.85 23.46
N ILE A 400 -23.96 -2.51 22.20
CA ILE A 400 -24.70 -3.11 21.07
C ILE A 400 -24.40 -4.61 20.96
N ASN A 401 -23.13 -5.00 20.97
CA ASN A 401 -22.75 -6.42 20.91
C ASN A 401 -23.31 -7.20 22.11
N THR A 402 -23.30 -6.61 23.30
CA THR A 402 -23.86 -7.23 24.51
C THR A 402 -25.38 -7.41 24.38
N ALA A 403 -26.09 -6.38 23.92
CA ALA A 403 -27.53 -6.46 23.68
C ALA A 403 -27.86 -7.52 22.63
N TRP A 404 -27.07 -7.60 21.55
CA TRP A 404 -27.22 -8.62 20.52
C TRP A 404 -26.98 -10.03 21.05
N ALA A 405 -25.91 -10.24 21.83
CA ALA A 405 -25.63 -11.52 22.49
C ALA A 405 -26.80 -11.97 23.39
N LEU A 406 -27.40 -11.05 24.15
CA LEU A 406 -28.55 -11.35 25.01
C LEU A 406 -29.79 -11.74 24.20
N VAL A 407 -30.04 -11.09 23.06
CA VAL A 407 -31.14 -11.46 22.15
C VAL A 407 -30.93 -12.86 21.60
N LEU A 408 -29.71 -13.17 21.15
CA LEU A 408 -29.35 -14.50 20.65
C LEU A 408 -29.49 -15.57 21.73
N ALA A 409 -28.96 -15.31 22.94
CA ALA A 409 -29.07 -16.22 24.07
C ALA A 409 -30.53 -16.52 24.44
N THR A 410 -31.39 -15.50 24.40
CA THR A 410 -32.82 -15.65 24.69
C THR A 410 -33.54 -16.49 23.64
N HIS A 411 -33.17 -16.36 22.35
CA HIS A 411 -33.82 -17.10 21.26
C HIS A 411 -33.31 -18.53 21.12
N THR A 412 -32.03 -18.77 21.40
CA THR A 412 -31.39 -20.07 21.21
C THR A 412 -31.42 -20.93 22.48
N GLY A 413 -31.59 -20.31 23.65
CA GLY A 413 -31.57 -21.01 24.94
C GLY A 413 -30.17 -21.40 25.41
N THR A 414 -29.11 -21.00 24.70
CA THR A 414 -27.71 -21.17 25.12
C THR A 414 -27.12 -19.85 25.63
N THR A 415 -26.17 -19.94 26.56
CA THR A 415 -25.39 -18.80 27.06
C THR A 415 -24.03 -18.67 26.37
N ASP A 416 -23.63 -19.67 25.60
CA ASP A 416 -22.41 -19.66 24.80
C ASP A 416 -22.76 -19.21 23.38
N ILE A 417 -22.44 -17.95 23.08
CA ILE A 417 -22.90 -17.24 21.89
C ILE A 417 -21.70 -16.77 21.08
N THR A 418 -21.69 -17.13 19.80
CA THR A 418 -20.65 -16.75 18.84
C THR A 418 -21.30 -16.05 17.66
N PHE A 419 -20.81 -14.84 17.34
CA PHE A 419 -21.19 -14.10 16.14
C PHE A 419 -20.00 -13.29 15.63
N GLY A 420 -19.97 -13.03 14.32
CA GLY A 420 -18.96 -12.18 13.71
C GLY A 420 -19.16 -10.71 14.07
N THR A 421 -18.06 -9.98 14.20
CA THR A 421 -18.05 -8.52 14.34
C THR A 421 -17.02 -7.92 13.40
N THR A 422 -17.32 -6.73 12.87
CA THR A 422 -16.38 -5.99 12.04
C THR A 422 -15.53 -5.08 12.92
N VAL A 423 -14.22 -5.10 12.69
CA VAL A 423 -13.25 -4.22 13.35
C VAL A 423 -12.55 -3.36 12.29
N SER A 424 -12.04 -2.20 12.69
CA SER A 424 -11.41 -1.27 11.73
C SER A 424 -10.10 -1.79 11.15
N GLY A 425 -9.41 -2.70 11.85
CA GLY A 425 -8.09 -3.20 11.42
C GLY A 425 -6.98 -2.14 11.44
N ARG A 426 -7.18 -1.02 12.14
CA ARG A 426 -6.23 0.12 12.20
C ARG A 426 -5.52 0.13 13.55
N PRO A 427 -4.34 -0.52 13.68
CA PRO A 427 -3.56 -0.49 14.91
C PRO A 427 -3.09 0.95 15.21
N PRO A 428 -2.93 1.32 16.50
CA PRO A 428 -2.53 2.66 16.91
C PRO A 428 -1.09 3.02 16.56
#